data_AF-A0A0B7A9D9-F1
#
_entry.id   AF-A0A0B7A9D9-F1
#
_cell.length_a   1.000
_cell.length_b   1.000
_cell.length_c   1.000
_cell.angle_alpha   90.00
_cell.angle_beta   90.00
_cell.angle_gamma   90.00
#
_symmetry.space_group_name_H-M   'P 1'
#
loop_
_entity.id
_entity.type
_entity.pdbx_description
1 polymer ?
#
loop_
_entity_poly.entity_id
_entity_poly.type
_entity_poly.pdbx_seq_one_letter_code
_entity_poly.pdbx_strand_id
1 'polypeptide(L)'
;MRVSVKKDEKCKHVHANSTIYWRSVTKGNRTHTADMVRMNLATKCGAFNHTELMSYNPRDPPSSWEQIYFSYPPLRNISDTVVAQECRFELLNSSQTDFKVGDKVMFKIVLKTGLNESRKEGGDIVHVRLVSTTLGASTAADVIDNNDGSYLASSLLPWSGKVQVKVAIIHSRELFRTAFFIQRIFKTSHGFTGMFMNSQASESTPCSSFPAIQSFPSQEVCNLTVANGGFPWYCGMPVKKDVLNCSDWVSVRRMDQINYIPLTEAEEEIIRLSETQGASQIPPNNVILTVKLSSRNHTVIERPAIMCNQRHLSLTFNDTNQSGYFYNNTWIPYDCKLPRMDNVFLSTCLRNTQMIMIGDSNTRQQMGILAKIVNCTQKIDRTKVAWHAPLQCDNDAIGLSIKYFPPKEPFYGSTHEDIPIEALHSSVILLDSIPSTGNYLVYLHHFLHLITFHLSVAEHRFRLLRAAIERLLARNSKAYVIYQSVHSAYDTRLYNKNKLNVFLLILQRNIFSGLGDRVMFTLTWPMTIAVGNKDGHPPIRNQFTAVYMGYMCGRW
;
A
#
# COMPACT_ATOMS: atom_id res chain seq x y z
N MET A 1 -2.02 -12.67 -23.97
CA MET A 1 -1.14 -12.64 -25.16
C MET A 1 -0.40 -11.30 -25.18
N ARG A 2 0.86 -11.28 -24.74
CA ARG A 2 1.76 -10.15 -25.06
C ARG A 2 2.32 -10.45 -26.45
N VAL A 3 1.93 -9.65 -27.44
CA VAL A 3 2.45 -9.77 -28.82
C VAL A 3 3.95 -9.53 -28.78
N SER A 4 4.74 -10.41 -29.40
CA SER A 4 6.19 -10.20 -29.47
C SER A 4 6.49 -8.93 -30.28
N VAL A 5 7.24 -8.01 -29.66
CA VAL A 5 7.62 -6.66 -30.18
C VAL A 5 8.20 -6.73 -31.57
N LYS A 6 8.87 -7.85 -31.87
CA LYS A 6 9.55 -8.11 -33.15
C LYS A 6 8.60 -8.03 -34.35
N LYS A 7 7.28 -7.98 -34.15
CA LYS A 7 6.27 -7.89 -35.23
C LYS A 7 5.47 -6.58 -35.28
N ASP A 8 5.63 -5.63 -34.34
CA ASP A 8 4.95 -4.32 -34.45
C ASP A 8 5.81 -3.35 -35.26
N GLU A 9 5.36 -3.03 -36.48
CA GLU A 9 6.02 -2.11 -37.39
C GLU A 9 6.23 -0.72 -36.80
N LYS A 10 5.35 -0.27 -35.88
CA LYS A 10 5.49 1.02 -35.19
C LYS A 10 6.71 1.07 -34.28
N CYS A 11 7.18 -0.08 -33.79
CA CYS A 11 8.36 -0.15 -32.93
C CYS A 11 9.68 -0.06 -33.71
N LYS A 12 9.70 -0.29 -35.04
CA LYS A 12 10.94 -0.18 -35.85
C LYS A 12 11.57 1.21 -35.72
N HIS A 13 10.77 2.27 -35.87
CA HIS A 13 11.24 3.66 -35.75
C HIS A 13 11.68 4.03 -34.34
N VAL A 14 11.00 3.46 -33.34
CA VAL A 14 11.33 3.65 -31.93
C VAL A 14 12.70 3.05 -31.62
N HIS A 15 12.95 1.81 -32.05
CA HIS A 15 14.23 1.14 -31.81
C HIS A 15 15.40 1.80 -32.54
N ALA A 16 15.17 2.29 -33.77
CA ALA A 16 16.19 3.01 -34.53
C ALA A 16 16.66 4.32 -33.87
N ASN A 17 15.80 4.95 -33.04
CA ASN A 17 16.06 6.25 -32.41
C ASN A 17 15.91 6.21 -30.88
N SER A 18 16.10 5.06 -30.25
CA SER A 18 15.72 4.79 -28.85
C SER A 18 16.33 5.75 -27.81
N THR A 19 17.47 6.36 -28.13
CA THR A 19 18.13 7.34 -27.26
C THR A 19 17.52 8.73 -27.36
N ILE A 20 16.93 9.14 -28.48
CA ILE A 20 16.39 10.52 -28.65
C ILE A 20 14.87 10.57 -28.77
N TYR A 21 14.21 9.41 -28.88
CA TYR A 21 12.77 9.32 -29.13
C TYR A 21 11.90 10.00 -28.06
N TRP A 22 12.44 10.26 -26.87
CA TRP A 22 11.75 10.92 -25.76
C TRP A 22 11.75 12.44 -25.84
N ARG A 23 12.68 13.00 -26.62
CA ARG A 23 12.82 14.45 -26.77
C ARG A 23 11.72 15.00 -27.65
N SER A 24 11.30 16.23 -27.38
CA SER A 24 10.35 16.91 -28.26
C SER A 24 10.98 17.15 -29.63
N VAL A 25 10.34 16.64 -30.67
CA VAL A 25 10.75 16.82 -32.08
C VAL A 25 9.61 17.38 -32.94
N THR A 26 8.42 17.53 -32.35
CA THR A 26 7.25 18.06 -33.04
C THR A 26 7.45 19.56 -33.30
N LYS A 27 7.20 20.00 -34.53
CA LYS A 27 7.27 21.42 -34.89
C LYS A 27 6.19 22.22 -34.14
N GLY A 28 6.53 23.45 -33.76
CA GLY A 28 5.64 24.38 -33.06
C GLY A 28 5.92 24.48 -31.56
N ASN A 29 5.32 25.49 -30.92
CA ASN A 29 5.62 25.80 -29.52
C ASN A 29 4.83 24.93 -28.53
N ARG A 30 3.70 24.34 -28.94
CA ARG A 30 2.80 23.57 -28.08
C ARG A 30 2.81 22.08 -28.46
N THR A 31 3.65 21.30 -27.80
CA THR A 31 3.91 19.90 -28.20
C THR A 31 3.56 18.84 -27.15
N HIS A 32 3.22 19.22 -25.91
CA HIS A 32 3.04 18.31 -24.77
C HIS A 32 2.20 17.05 -25.09
N THR A 33 1.03 17.19 -25.73
CA THR A 33 0.19 16.06 -26.11
C THR A 33 0.89 15.11 -27.10
N ALA A 34 1.58 15.64 -28.10
CA ALA A 34 2.32 14.84 -29.06
C ALA A 34 3.53 14.16 -28.41
N ASP A 35 4.20 14.83 -27.47
CA ASP A 35 5.30 14.28 -26.68
C ASP A 35 4.81 13.10 -25.83
N MET A 36 3.64 13.23 -25.18
CA MET A 36 3.01 12.14 -24.41
C MET A 36 2.69 10.91 -25.26
N VAL A 37 2.10 11.09 -26.44
CA VAL A 37 1.78 9.98 -27.36
C VAL A 37 3.07 9.25 -27.77
N ARG A 38 4.12 10.01 -28.08
CA ARG A 38 5.44 9.49 -28.45
C ARG A 38 6.07 8.69 -27.32
N MET A 39 6.10 9.24 -26.10
CA MET A 39 6.65 8.55 -24.94
C MET A 39 5.85 7.29 -24.59
N ASN A 40 4.52 7.30 -24.68
CA ASN A 40 3.70 6.10 -24.49
C ASN A 40 4.01 5.00 -25.53
N LEU A 41 4.18 5.38 -26.80
CA LEU A 41 4.60 4.42 -27.83
C LEU A 41 5.98 3.83 -27.52
N ALA A 42 6.93 4.67 -27.11
CA ALA A 42 8.26 4.18 -26.79
C ALA A 42 8.32 3.34 -25.51
N THR A 43 7.46 3.63 -24.52
CA THR A 43 7.21 2.77 -23.37
C THR A 43 6.71 1.39 -23.83
N LYS A 44 5.70 1.40 -24.70
CA LYS A 44 5.09 0.19 -25.26
C LYS A 44 6.04 -0.63 -26.11
N CYS A 45 7.03 -0.01 -26.75
CA CYS A 45 8.05 -0.63 -27.57
C CYS A 45 9.32 -1.01 -26.80
N GLY A 46 9.44 -0.66 -25.51
CA GLY A 46 10.63 -0.99 -24.71
C GLY A 46 11.87 -0.23 -25.14
N ALA A 47 11.71 0.95 -25.73
CA ALA A 47 12.84 1.82 -26.04
C ALA A 47 13.46 2.43 -24.79
N PHE A 48 12.85 2.25 -23.62
CA PHE A 48 13.54 2.61 -22.40
C PHE A 48 14.72 1.63 -22.29
N ASN A 49 15.91 2.06 -22.72
CA ASN A 49 17.15 1.32 -22.64
C ASN A 49 17.52 1.24 -21.17
N HIS A 50 16.91 0.27 -20.49
CA HIS A 50 17.08 0.09 -19.05
C HIS A 50 18.51 -0.28 -18.68
N THR A 51 19.38 -0.62 -19.64
CA THR A 51 20.78 -0.93 -19.39
C THR A 51 21.55 0.22 -18.72
N GLU A 52 21.22 1.49 -18.99
CA GLU A 52 21.78 2.66 -18.27
C GLU A 52 21.20 2.83 -16.85
N LEU A 53 19.91 2.53 -16.65
CA LEU A 53 19.29 2.49 -15.32
C LEU A 53 19.76 1.28 -14.49
N MET A 54 20.13 0.18 -15.15
CA MET A 54 20.77 -1.00 -14.58
C MET A 54 22.26 -0.75 -14.26
N SER A 55 22.96 0.05 -15.07
CA SER A 55 24.35 0.44 -14.84
C SER A 55 24.50 1.52 -13.78
N TYR A 56 23.44 2.29 -13.51
CA TYR A 56 23.24 2.99 -12.23
C TYR A 56 22.97 1.95 -11.13
N ASN A 57 24.01 1.17 -10.85
CA ASN A 57 24.15 0.37 -9.65
C ASN A 57 23.76 1.30 -8.50
N PRO A 58 22.69 1.03 -7.75
CA PRO A 58 22.44 1.84 -6.58
C PRO A 58 23.73 1.79 -5.78
N ARG A 59 24.34 2.96 -5.58
CA ARG A 59 25.38 3.10 -4.57
C ARG A 59 24.83 2.74 -3.18
N ASP A 60 23.52 2.51 -3.09
CA ASP A 60 22.84 1.86 -1.99
C ASP A 60 22.93 0.32 -2.13
N PRO A 61 23.63 -0.37 -1.21
CA PRO A 61 23.60 -1.82 -1.16
C PRO A 61 22.14 -2.32 -1.07
N PRO A 62 21.82 -3.52 -1.58
CA PRO A 62 20.48 -4.05 -1.40
C PRO A 62 20.08 -4.08 0.05
N SER A 63 18.83 -3.72 0.33
CA SER A 63 18.26 -3.89 1.65
C SER A 63 18.40 -5.35 2.07
N SER A 64 18.42 -5.63 3.37
CA SER A 64 18.57 -7.00 3.88
C SER A 64 17.56 -7.97 3.25
N TRP A 65 16.33 -7.51 2.98
CA TRP A 65 15.32 -8.32 2.29
C TRP A 65 15.69 -8.60 0.84
N GLU A 66 16.09 -7.57 0.09
CA GLU A 66 16.51 -7.76 -1.30
C GLU A 66 17.71 -8.71 -1.41
N GLN A 67 18.69 -8.62 -0.50
CA GLN A 67 19.82 -9.55 -0.47
C GLN A 67 19.35 -11.00 -0.33
N ILE A 68 18.40 -11.26 0.55
CA ILE A 68 17.78 -12.58 0.73
C ILE A 68 17.08 -13.01 -0.57
N TYR A 69 16.21 -12.19 -1.16
CA TYR A 69 15.47 -12.63 -2.35
C TYR A 69 16.36 -12.75 -3.60
N PHE A 70 17.47 -12.01 -3.69
CA PHE A 70 18.41 -12.12 -4.80
C PHE A 70 19.47 -13.21 -4.61
N SER A 71 19.60 -13.82 -3.43
CA SER A 71 20.42 -15.04 -3.30
C SER A 71 19.81 -16.21 -4.05
N TYR A 72 18.51 -16.15 -4.37
CA TYR A 72 17.84 -17.12 -5.23
C TYR A 72 18.12 -16.86 -6.72
N PRO A 73 18.31 -17.93 -7.53
CA PRO A 73 18.39 -17.78 -8.97
C PRO A 73 17.06 -17.28 -9.55
N PRO A 74 17.07 -16.61 -10.73
CA PRO A 74 15.85 -16.34 -11.48
C PRO A 74 15.03 -17.61 -11.68
N LEU A 75 13.70 -17.52 -11.56
CA LEU A 75 12.82 -18.67 -11.78
C LEU A 75 12.94 -19.11 -13.25
N ARG A 76 13.24 -20.38 -13.53
CA ARG A 76 13.39 -20.88 -14.91
C ARG A 76 12.27 -21.80 -15.34
N ASN A 77 11.75 -22.60 -14.41
CA ASN A 77 10.62 -23.48 -14.65
C ASN A 77 9.51 -23.14 -13.65
N ILE A 78 8.27 -23.00 -14.14
CA ILE A 78 7.14 -22.70 -13.27
C ILE A 78 6.88 -23.82 -12.25
N SER A 79 7.24 -25.07 -12.58
CA SER A 79 7.09 -26.20 -11.66
C SER A 79 8.01 -26.13 -10.43
N ASP A 80 9.04 -25.27 -10.43
CA ASP A 80 9.94 -25.08 -9.30
C ASP A 80 9.32 -24.16 -8.22
N THR A 81 8.26 -23.41 -8.57
CA THR A 81 7.53 -22.57 -7.62
C THR A 81 6.56 -23.40 -6.78
N VAL A 82 6.10 -22.82 -5.67
CA VAL A 82 5.02 -23.41 -4.86
C VAL A 82 3.73 -23.61 -5.65
N VAL A 83 3.12 -24.79 -5.53
CA VAL A 83 1.81 -25.13 -6.11
C VAL A 83 0.87 -25.54 -4.98
N ALA A 84 -0.21 -24.77 -4.80
CA ALA A 84 -1.10 -24.93 -3.65
C ALA A 84 -1.73 -26.32 -3.55
N GLN A 85 -2.02 -26.97 -4.68
CA GLN A 85 -2.61 -28.31 -4.75
C GLN A 85 -1.70 -29.42 -4.21
N GLU A 86 -0.38 -29.22 -4.27
CA GLU A 86 0.61 -30.16 -3.74
C GLU A 86 0.92 -29.90 -2.26
N CYS A 87 0.60 -28.70 -1.79
CA CYS A 87 0.79 -28.30 -0.40
C CYS A 87 -0.21 -29.01 0.51
N ARG A 88 0.13 -29.08 1.80
CA ARG A 88 -0.74 -29.65 2.83
C ARG A 88 -0.68 -28.83 4.10
N PHE A 89 -1.73 -28.89 4.90
CA PHE A 89 -1.71 -28.42 6.27
C PHE A 89 -2.37 -29.43 7.20
N GLU A 90 -1.91 -29.45 8.44
CA GLU A 90 -2.41 -30.35 9.48
C GLU A 90 -2.57 -29.60 10.81
N LEU A 91 -3.60 -29.96 11.56
CA LEU A 91 -3.82 -29.49 12.92
C LEU A 91 -2.84 -30.22 13.85
N LEU A 92 -2.00 -29.47 14.56
CA LEU A 92 -0.98 -30.06 15.46
C LEU A 92 -1.59 -30.58 16.77
N ASN A 93 -2.69 -29.97 17.23
CA ASN A 93 -3.39 -30.41 18.44
C ASN A 93 -4.49 -31.45 18.08
N SER A 94 -4.17 -32.45 17.27
CA SER A 94 -5.16 -33.41 16.74
C SER A 94 -5.76 -34.34 17.79
N SER A 95 -5.13 -34.48 18.97
CA SER A 95 -5.67 -35.25 20.10
C SER A 95 -6.82 -34.55 20.82
N GLN A 96 -7.01 -33.24 20.59
CA GLN A 96 -8.11 -32.46 21.15
C GLN A 96 -9.27 -32.45 20.15
N THR A 97 -10.21 -33.37 20.32
CA THR A 97 -11.38 -33.50 19.43
C THR A 97 -12.49 -32.49 19.72
N ASP A 98 -12.49 -31.92 20.93
CA ASP A 98 -13.49 -30.98 21.43
C ASP A 98 -12.84 -29.66 21.87
N PHE A 99 -12.79 -28.70 20.94
CA PHE A 99 -12.34 -27.34 21.27
C PHE A 99 -13.41 -26.59 22.04
N LYS A 100 -13.00 -25.65 22.89
CA LYS A 100 -13.85 -24.67 23.55
C LYS A 100 -13.51 -23.26 23.07
N VAL A 101 -14.46 -22.33 23.23
CA VAL A 101 -14.20 -20.91 23.02
C VAL A 101 -13.04 -20.46 23.90
N GLY A 102 -12.06 -19.80 23.29
CA GLY A 102 -10.82 -19.35 23.92
C GLY A 102 -9.64 -20.31 23.74
N ASP A 103 -9.86 -21.54 23.27
CA ASP A 103 -8.77 -22.48 23.01
C ASP A 103 -7.86 -21.95 21.88
N LYS A 104 -6.57 -22.24 21.99
CA LYS A 104 -5.57 -21.95 20.95
C LYS A 104 -5.42 -23.16 20.03
N VAL A 105 -5.50 -22.93 18.73
CA VAL A 105 -5.22 -23.93 17.70
C VAL A 105 -3.93 -23.60 16.96
N MET A 106 -3.24 -24.65 16.52
CA MET A 106 -1.99 -24.55 15.77
C MET A 106 -2.04 -25.45 14.55
N PHE A 107 -1.56 -24.94 13.42
CA PHE A 107 -1.46 -25.67 12.16
C PHE A 107 -0.03 -25.68 11.68
N LYS A 108 0.44 -26.84 11.23
CA LYS A 108 1.65 -26.94 10.43
C LYS A 108 1.26 -26.94 8.96
N ILE A 109 1.84 -26.01 8.20
CA ILE A 109 1.67 -25.92 6.76
C ILE A 109 3.00 -26.33 6.13
N VAL A 110 2.95 -27.22 5.14
CA VAL A 110 4.13 -27.64 4.37
C VAL A 110 3.89 -27.25 2.93
N LEU A 111 4.74 -26.36 2.42
CA LEU A 111 4.68 -25.92 1.04
C LEU A 111 5.47 -26.89 0.14
N LYS A 112 4.93 -27.14 -1.05
CA LYS A 112 5.54 -28.01 -2.05
C LYS A 112 5.58 -27.35 -3.42
N THR A 113 6.56 -27.75 -4.20
CA THR A 113 6.71 -27.35 -5.61
C THR A 113 5.71 -28.08 -6.49
N GLY A 114 5.60 -27.68 -7.76
CA GLY A 114 4.83 -28.41 -8.77
C GLY A 114 5.36 -29.81 -9.10
N LEU A 115 6.58 -30.14 -8.64
CA LEU A 115 7.16 -31.48 -8.71
C LEU A 115 6.84 -32.34 -7.46
N ASN A 116 5.94 -31.85 -6.59
CA ASN A 116 5.57 -32.47 -5.31
C ASN A 116 6.77 -32.65 -4.35
N GLU A 117 7.82 -31.83 -4.53
CA GLU A 117 8.95 -31.78 -3.63
C GLU A 117 8.67 -30.78 -2.50
N SER A 118 9.07 -31.12 -1.27
CA SER A 118 8.95 -30.15 -0.16
C SER A 118 9.90 -29.00 -0.41
N ARG A 119 9.41 -27.76 -0.24
CA ARG A 119 10.28 -26.59 -0.25
C ARG A 119 11.34 -26.77 0.84
N LYS A 120 12.57 -26.35 0.57
CA LYS A 120 13.70 -26.44 1.51
C LYS A 120 13.92 -25.14 2.29
N GLU A 121 13.19 -24.10 1.93
CA GLU A 121 13.41 -22.74 2.37
C GLU A 121 12.08 -21.98 2.34
N GLY A 122 11.95 -21.02 3.25
CA GLY A 122 10.80 -20.12 3.39
C GLY A 122 10.83 -18.94 2.42
N GLY A 123 10.13 -17.87 2.79
CA GLY A 123 10.08 -16.58 2.10
C GLY A 123 8.77 -16.31 1.35
N ASP A 124 7.79 -17.22 1.42
CA ASP A 124 6.43 -17.04 0.88
C ASP A 124 5.51 -16.38 1.91
N ILE A 125 4.40 -15.79 1.44
CA ILE A 125 3.32 -15.29 2.31
C ILE A 125 2.18 -16.29 2.32
N VAL A 126 1.97 -16.89 3.48
CA VAL A 126 0.85 -17.79 3.76
C VAL A 126 -0.12 -17.09 4.71
N HIS A 127 -1.40 -17.06 4.35
CA HIS A 127 -2.46 -16.61 5.24
C HIS A 127 -3.28 -17.80 5.72
N VAL A 128 -3.58 -17.81 7.01
CA VAL A 128 -4.55 -18.72 7.62
C VAL A 128 -5.66 -17.89 8.24
N ARG A 129 -6.90 -18.21 7.92
CA ARG A 129 -8.08 -17.57 8.50
C ARG A 129 -9.12 -18.60 8.90
N LEU A 130 -9.76 -18.32 10.03
CA LEU A 130 -10.83 -19.14 10.59
C LEU A 130 -12.14 -18.40 10.33
N VAL A 131 -13.15 -19.09 9.80
CA VAL A 131 -14.36 -18.45 9.26
C VAL A 131 -15.62 -19.22 9.67
N SER A 132 -16.65 -18.47 10.03
CA SER A 132 -18.02 -18.96 10.13
C SER A 132 -18.96 -18.02 9.37
N THR A 133 -19.39 -18.45 8.18
CA THR A 133 -20.22 -17.63 7.30
C THR A 133 -21.58 -17.30 7.92
N THR A 134 -22.18 -18.25 8.63
CA THR A 134 -23.50 -18.07 9.26
C THR A 134 -23.49 -17.04 10.39
N LEU A 135 -22.37 -16.93 11.11
CA LEU A 135 -22.20 -15.98 12.21
C LEU A 135 -21.62 -14.64 11.75
N GLY A 136 -21.31 -14.48 10.46
CA GLY A 136 -20.53 -13.33 9.97
C GLY A 136 -19.21 -13.18 10.75
N ALA A 137 -18.60 -14.31 11.12
CA ALA A 137 -17.45 -14.35 12.01
C ALA A 137 -16.19 -14.79 11.28
N SER A 138 -15.06 -14.14 11.57
CA SER A 138 -13.77 -14.53 11.01
C SER A 138 -12.61 -14.00 11.84
N THR A 139 -11.48 -14.70 11.87
CA THR A 139 -10.24 -14.20 12.47
C THR A 139 -9.04 -14.59 11.61
N ALA A 140 -8.00 -13.78 11.67
CA ALA A 140 -6.70 -14.11 11.10
C ALA A 140 -5.87 -14.89 12.13
N ALA A 141 -5.04 -15.80 11.65
CA ALA A 141 -4.00 -16.43 12.46
C ALA A 141 -2.68 -15.65 12.32
N ASP A 142 -1.84 -15.71 13.35
CA ASP A 142 -0.42 -15.40 13.18
C ASP A 142 0.26 -16.56 12.46
N VAL A 143 1.13 -16.25 11.50
CA VAL A 143 1.86 -17.24 10.70
C VAL A 143 3.35 -16.94 10.82
N ILE A 144 4.10 -17.94 11.25
CA ILE A 144 5.55 -17.90 11.39
C ILE A 144 6.15 -18.80 10.31
N ASP A 145 7.09 -18.24 9.55
CA ASP A 145 7.92 -18.98 8.61
C ASP A 145 9.07 -19.66 9.38
N ASN A 146 9.19 -20.98 9.26
CA ASN A 146 10.27 -21.75 9.89
C ASN A 146 11.58 -21.72 9.07
N ASN A 147 11.59 -21.03 7.93
CA ASN A 147 12.69 -20.92 6.98
C ASN A 147 13.13 -22.25 6.34
N ASP A 148 12.31 -23.30 6.44
CA ASP A 148 12.58 -24.64 5.90
C ASP A 148 11.51 -25.10 4.90
N GLY A 149 10.67 -24.18 4.41
CA GLY A 149 9.52 -24.48 3.55
C GLY A 149 8.25 -24.88 4.31
N SER A 150 8.31 -24.94 5.64
CA SER A 150 7.15 -25.11 6.51
C SER A 150 6.81 -23.83 7.29
N TYR A 151 5.55 -23.72 7.68
CA TYR A 151 5.01 -22.57 8.40
C TYR A 151 4.19 -23.06 9.59
N LEU A 152 4.27 -22.33 10.71
CA LEU A 152 3.44 -22.54 11.88
C LEU A 152 2.40 -21.43 11.97
N ALA A 153 1.13 -21.79 11.85
CA ALA A 153 0.03 -20.86 12.07
C ALA A 153 -0.60 -21.08 13.45
N SER A 154 -0.96 -20.00 14.14
CA SER A 154 -1.67 -20.08 15.42
C SER A 154 -2.77 -19.03 15.55
N SER A 155 -3.89 -19.42 16.17
CA SER A 155 -5.05 -18.54 16.41
C SER A 155 -5.81 -19.00 17.65
N LEU A 156 -6.44 -18.05 18.33
CA LEU A 156 -7.53 -18.34 19.27
C LEU A 156 -8.79 -18.75 18.50
N LEU A 157 -9.68 -19.51 19.16
CA LEU A 157 -11.03 -19.84 18.72
C LEU A 157 -12.05 -18.89 19.39
N PRO A 158 -12.50 -17.82 18.71
CA PRO A 158 -13.18 -16.72 19.40
C PRO A 158 -14.68 -16.94 19.57
N TRP A 159 -15.27 -17.93 18.89
CA TRP A 159 -16.70 -18.21 18.92
C TRP A 159 -17.00 -19.71 18.85
N SER A 160 -18.15 -20.10 19.40
CA SER A 160 -18.65 -21.47 19.39
C SER A 160 -19.33 -21.82 18.07
N GLY A 161 -19.40 -23.11 17.76
CA GLY A 161 -20.04 -23.66 16.57
C GLY A 161 -19.03 -24.24 15.58
N LYS A 162 -19.41 -24.29 14.31
CA LYS A 162 -18.55 -24.79 13.24
C LYS A 162 -17.63 -23.68 12.74
N VAL A 163 -16.33 -23.97 12.70
CA VAL A 163 -15.29 -23.06 12.24
C VAL A 163 -14.55 -23.68 11.07
N GLN A 164 -14.67 -23.08 9.88
CA GLN A 164 -13.94 -23.50 8.70
C GLN A 164 -12.54 -22.88 8.71
N VAL A 165 -11.52 -23.70 8.51
CA VAL A 165 -10.13 -23.25 8.33
C VAL A 165 -9.86 -23.05 6.85
N LYS A 166 -9.28 -21.90 6.48
CA LYS A 166 -8.84 -21.59 5.12
C LYS A 166 -7.38 -21.20 5.14
N VAL A 167 -6.58 -21.91 4.36
CA VAL A 167 -5.14 -21.68 4.20
C VAL A 167 -4.88 -21.29 2.75
N ALA A 168 -4.12 -20.22 2.52
CA ALA A 168 -3.82 -19.76 1.18
C ALA A 168 -2.40 -19.22 1.06
N ILE A 169 -1.76 -19.50 -0.08
CA ILE A 169 -0.55 -18.83 -0.52
C ILE A 169 -0.96 -17.54 -1.22
N ILE A 170 -0.41 -16.42 -0.76
CA ILE A 170 -0.72 -15.09 -1.26
C ILE A 170 0.33 -14.65 -2.28
N HIS A 171 1.60 -14.75 -1.90
CA HIS A 171 2.74 -14.43 -2.75
C HIS A 171 3.81 -15.48 -2.52
N SER A 172 4.40 -15.99 -3.60
CA SER A 172 5.55 -16.87 -3.47
C SER A 172 6.84 -16.07 -3.32
N ARG A 173 7.88 -16.72 -2.81
CA ARG A 173 9.23 -16.15 -2.78
C ARG A 173 9.73 -15.77 -4.17
N GLU A 174 9.46 -16.61 -5.17
CA GLU A 174 9.85 -16.39 -6.55
C GLU A 174 9.18 -15.13 -7.11
N LEU A 175 7.91 -14.90 -6.77
CA LEU A 175 7.19 -13.67 -7.14
C LEU A 175 7.83 -12.43 -6.49
N PHE A 176 8.28 -12.52 -5.24
CA PHE A 176 8.98 -11.42 -4.59
C PHE A 176 10.32 -11.11 -5.23
N ARG A 177 11.14 -12.14 -5.49
CA ARG A 177 12.38 -11.98 -6.24
C ARG A 177 12.13 -11.23 -7.56
N THR A 178 11.14 -11.68 -8.34
CA THR A 178 10.78 -11.04 -9.61
C THR A 178 10.31 -9.59 -9.40
N ALA A 179 9.47 -9.33 -8.40
CA ALA A 179 9.00 -7.98 -8.10
C ALA A 179 10.13 -7.03 -7.67
N PHE A 180 11.08 -7.51 -6.85
CA PHE A 180 12.27 -6.75 -6.47
C PHE A 180 13.18 -6.50 -7.68
N PHE A 181 13.38 -7.49 -8.55
CA PHE A 181 14.15 -7.33 -9.77
C PHE A 181 13.57 -6.23 -10.67
N ILE A 182 12.25 -6.25 -10.88
CA ILE A 182 11.54 -5.21 -11.63
C ILE A 182 11.73 -3.85 -10.97
N GLN A 183 11.49 -3.71 -9.67
CA GLN A 183 11.68 -2.43 -9.01
C GLN A 183 13.14 -1.97 -8.99
N ARG A 184 14.12 -2.88 -9.02
CA ARG A 184 15.53 -2.50 -9.12
C ARG A 184 15.92 -1.96 -10.48
N ILE A 185 15.48 -2.62 -11.55
CA ILE A 185 15.81 -2.24 -12.93
C ILE A 185 15.07 -0.97 -13.32
N PHE A 186 13.76 -0.94 -13.06
CA PHE A 186 12.88 0.10 -13.57
C PHE A 186 12.67 1.23 -12.58
N LYS A 187 13.06 1.04 -11.30
CA LYS A 187 12.81 1.95 -10.17
C LYS A 187 11.34 2.21 -9.85
N THR A 188 10.44 1.83 -10.77
CA THR A 188 8.99 1.99 -10.71
C THR A 188 8.33 0.99 -11.66
N SER A 189 7.10 0.58 -11.36
CA SER A 189 6.26 -0.22 -12.27
C SER A 189 5.48 0.62 -13.28
N HIS A 190 5.56 1.96 -13.19
CA HIS A 190 4.92 2.90 -14.11
C HIS A 190 5.91 4.00 -14.52
N GLY A 191 5.89 4.40 -15.79
CA GLY A 191 6.59 5.60 -16.21
C GLY A 191 5.83 6.86 -15.79
N PHE A 192 6.55 7.96 -15.59
CA PHE A 192 5.97 9.28 -15.31
C PHE A 192 6.51 10.33 -16.26
N THR A 193 5.70 11.35 -16.52
CA THR A 193 6.07 12.52 -17.30
C THR A 193 5.68 13.77 -16.56
N GLY A 194 6.45 14.82 -16.82
CA GLY A 194 6.21 16.18 -16.33
C GLY A 194 5.85 17.05 -17.50
N MET A 195 4.79 17.83 -17.35
CA MET A 195 4.42 18.86 -18.33
C MET A 195 5.06 20.18 -17.92
N PHE A 196 5.77 20.79 -18.86
CA PHE A 196 6.33 22.13 -18.75
C PHE A 196 5.52 23.06 -19.64
N MET A 197 4.98 24.14 -19.09
CA MET A 197 4.04 25.01 -19.80
C MET A 197 4.08 26.44 -19.28
N ASN A 198 4.11 27.40 -20.21
CA ASN A 198 3.86 28.81 -19.94
C ASN A 198 2.97 29.42 -21.04
N SER A 199 2.96 30.75 -21.20
CA SER A 199 2.16 31.44 -22.22
C SER A 199 2.65 31.21 -23.65
N GLN A 200 3.93 30.89 -23.85
CA GLN A 200 4.55 30.78 -25.16
C GLN A 200 4.62 29.33 -25.67
N ALA A 201 4.92 28.37 -24.79
CA ALA A 201 5.21 27.00 -25.18
C ALA A 201 4.71 25.95 -24.19
N SER A 202 4.69 24.68 -24.63
CA SER A 202 4.45 23.53 -23.77
C SER A 202 5.19 22.29 -24.28
N GLU A 203 5.74 21.50 -23.37
CA GLU A 203 6.49 20.28 -23.66
C GLU A 203 6.31 19.27 -22.53
N SER A 204 6.37 17.97 -22.83
CA SER A 204 6.39 16.92 -21.80
C SER A 204 7.71 16.15 -21.85
N THR A 205 8.29 15.87 -20.69
CA THR A 205 9.53 15.08 -20.56
C THR A 205 9.37 13.96 -19.52
N PRO A 206 10.16 12.88 -19.58
CA PRO A 206 10.13 11.81 -18.58
C PRO A 206 10.54 12.31 -17.19
N CYS A 207 9.93 11.75 -16.15
CA CYS A 207 10.21 12.06 -14.75
C CYS A 207 10.37 10.81 -13.88
N SER A 208 11.05 10.97 -12.74
CA SER A 208 11.31 9.90 -11.77
C SER A 208 11.60 10.47 -10.37
N SER A 209 11.45 9.65 -9.34
CA SER A 209 11.99 9.95 -7.99
C SER A 209 13.51 9.84 -7.93
N PHE A 210 14.15 9.38 -9.00
CA PHE A 210 15.60 9.19 -9.10
C PHE A 210 16.21 10.18 -10.10
N PRO A 211 17.42 10.70 -9.84
CA PRO A 211 18.04 11.72 -10.69
C PRO A 211 18.47 11.20 -12.06
N ALA A 212 18.57 9.88 -12.23
CA ALA A 212 18.87 9.26 -13.52
C ALA A 212 17.60 9.21 -14.38
N ILE A 213 17.51 10.14 -15.33
CA ILE A 213 16.47 10.16 -16.36
C ILE A 213 17.10 9.69 -17.67
N GLN A 214 16.57 8.61 -18.24
CA GLN A 214 17.14 7.99 -19.43
C GLN A 214 17.26 8.99 -20.58
N SER A 215 18.43 9.02 -21.23
CA SER A 215 18.72 9.92 -22.36
C SER A 215 18.79 11.42 -22.02
N PHE A 216 18.82 11.74 -20.73
CA PHE A 216 19.13 13.08 -20.23
C PHE A 216 20.42 13.00 -19.44
N PRO A 217 21.52 13.61 -19.91
CA PRO A 217 22.72 13.71 -19.10
C PRO A 217 22.43 14.59 -17.87
N SER A 218 23.20 14.43 -16.78
CA SER A 218 22.89 15.05 -15.49
C SER A 218 22.69 16.58 -15.54
N GLN A 219 23.36 17.28 -16.45
CA GLN A 219 23.22 18.72 -16.68
C GLN A 219 21.91 19.12 -17.38
N GLU A 220 21.20 18.17 -17.97
CA GLU A 220 19.90 18.35 -18.62
C GLU A 220 18.75 17.71 -17.81
N VAL A 221 18.93 17.58 -16.51
CA VAL A 221 17.89 17.10 -15.58
C VAL A 221 17.45 18.25 -14.68
N CYS A 222 16.15 18.53 -14.69
CA CYS A 222 15.52 19.41 -13.73
C CYS A 222 15.44 18.71 -12.37
N ASN A 223 16.11 19.26 -11.35
CA ASN A 223 15.90 18.86 -9.96
C ASN A 223 14.70 19.63 -9.38
N LEU A 224 13.57 18.93 -9.25
CA LEU A 224 12.30 19.50 -8.81
C LEU A 224 12.03 19.21 -7.33
N THR A 225 13.01 18.73 -6.57
CA THR A 225 12.84 18.34 -5.15
C THR A 225 12.23 19.46 -4.30
N VAL A 226 12.65 20.71 -4.51
CA VAL A 226 12.11 21.87 -3.79
C VAL A 226 10.65 22.12 -4.17
N ALA A 227 10.32 22.15 -5.48
CA ALA A 227 8.95 22.31 -5.97
C ALA A 227 8.04 21.14 -5.55
N ASN A 228 8.62 19.95 -5.38
CA ASN A 228 7.97 18.74 -4.87
C ASN A 228 7.89 18.71 -3.32
N GLY A 229 8.10 19.85 -2.66
CA GLY A 229 7.94 20.00 -1.22
C GLY A 229 8.90 19.16 -0.39
N GLY A 230 10.14 19.03 -0.87
CA GLY A 230 11.25 18.36 -0.19
C GLY A 230 11.42 16.88 -0.53
N PHE A 231 10.51 16.29 -1.32
CA PHE A 231 10.65 14.89 -1.75
C PHE A 231 11.38 14.80 -3.10
N PRO A 232 12.32 13.85 -3.27
CA PRO A 232 13.06 13.69 -4.52
C PRO A 232 12.16 13.53 -5.74
N TRP A 233 12.33 14.41 -6.73
CA TRP A 233 11.64 14.36 -8.01
C TRP A 233 12.48 15.05 -9.09
N TYR A 234 12.64 14.39 -10.22
CA TYR A 234 13.52 14.79 -11.29
C TYR A 234 12.82 14.58 -12.62
N CYS A 235 13.03 15.50 -13.56
CA CYS A 235 12.48 15.41 -14.91
C CYS A 235 13.54 15.80 -15.94
N GLY A 236 13.42 15.29 -17.16
CA GLY A 236 14.23 15.78 -18.26
C GLY A 236 13.97 17.28 -18.50
N MET A 237 15.01 18.04 -18.81
CA MET A 237 14.88 19.45 -19.16
C MET A 237 14.21 19.59 -20.55
N PRO A 238 13.24 20.50 -20.73
CA PRO A 238 12.64 20.76 -22.04
C PRO A 238 13.69 21.12 -23.10
N VAL A 239 13.50 20.67 -24.34
CA VAL A 239 14.42 21.02 -25.44
C VAL A 239 14.26 22.47 -25.90
N LYS A 240 13.05 23.06 -25.71
CA LYS A 240 12.74 24.45 -26.05
C LYS A 240 13.31 25.43 -25.01
N LYS A 241 14.62 25.35 -24.75
CA LYS A 241 15.32 26.06 -23.65
C LYS A 241 15.22 27.59 -23.74
N ASP A 242 14.99 28.14 -24.93
CA ASP A 242 14.82 29.59 -25.14
C ASP A 242 13.50 30.12 -24.57
N VAL A 243 12.51 29.25 -24.36
CA VAL A 243 11.16 29.63 -23.93
C VAL A 243 10.63 28.83 -22.74
N LEU A 244 11.20 27.67 -22.43
CA LEU A 244 10.83 26.83 -21.30
C LEU A 244 12.06 26.52 -20.43
N ASN A 245 11.86 26.52 -19.12
CA ASN A 245 12.84 26.12 -18.12
C ASN A 245 12.19 25.23 -17.03
N CYS A 246 12.99 24.79 -16.05
CA CYS A 246 12.53 23.86 -15.02
C CYS A 246 11.41 24.39 -14.12
N SER A 247 11.26 25.72 -13.97
CA SER A 247 10.20 26.35 -13.18
C SER A 247 8.84 26.35 -13.88
N ASP A 248 8.81 26.07 -15.19
CA ASP A 248 7.57 25.95 -15.95
C ASP A 248 6.87 24.59 -15.74
N TRP A 249 7.34 23.73 -14.82
CA TRP A 249 6.69 22.47 -14.50
C TRP A 249 5.33 22.71 -13.83
N VAL A 250 4.26 22.19 -14.42
CA VAL A 250 2.88 22.45 -13.98
C VAL A 250 2.07 21.20 -13.67
N SER A 251 2.41 20.04 -14.23
CA SER A 251 1.67 18.80 -13.96
C SER A 251 2.52 17.54 -14.09
N VAL A 252 2.00 16.46 -13.52
CA VAL A 252 2.52 15.10 -13.70
C VAL A 252 1.46 14.20 -14.29
N ARG A 253 1.90 13.31 -15.17
CA ARG A 253 1.06 12.28 -15.77
C ARG A 253 1.74 10.93 -15.72
N ARG A 254 0.93 9.91 -15.48
CA ARG A 254 1.36 8.52 -15.55
C ARG A 254 1.39 8.07 -17.02
N MET A 255 2.49 7.47 -17.45
CA MET A 255 2.61 6.81 -18.75
C MET A 255 1.91 5.46 -18.77
N ASP A 256 1.72 4.95 -19.98
CA ASP A 256 1.32 3.56 -20.19
C ASP A 256 2.33 2.60 -19.54
N GLN A 257 1.89 1.36 -19.32
CA GLN A 257 2.70 0.39 -18.61
C GLN A 257 3.87 -0.12 -19.44
N ILE A 258 4.90 -0.53 -18.70
CA ILE A 258 6.13 -1.09 -19.23
C ILE A 258 5.85 -2.52 -19.66
N ASN A 259 5.85 -2.77 -20.96
CA ASN A 259 5.49 -4.08 -21.53
C ASN A 259 6.67 -5.04 -21.67
N TYR A 260 7.91 -4.54 -21.61
CA TYR A 260 9.11 -5.35 -21.86
C TYR A 260 10.07 -5.28 -20.69
N ILE A 261 10.08 -6.40 -19.96
CA ILE A 261 10.90 -6.63 -18.79
C ILE A 261 11.74 -7.86 -19.14
N PRO A 262 13.07 -7.86 -18.91
CA PRO A 262 13.95 -8.99 -19.22
C PRO A 262 13.75 -10.13 -18.20
N LEU A 263 12.54 -10.69 -18.18
CA LEU A 263 12.14 -11.81 -17.34
C LEU A 263 12.32 -13.12 -18.09
N THR A 264 12.47 -14.20 -17.36
CA THR A 264 12.30 -15.54 -17.92
C THR A 264 10.82 -15.80 -18.22
N GLU A 265 10.52 -16.80 -19.06
CA GLU A 265 9.13 -17.21 -19.32
C GLU A 265 8.39 -17.59 -18.02
N ALA A 266 9.07 -18.25 -17.08
CA ALA A 266 8.48 -18.64 -15.80
C ALA A 266 8.25 -17.42 -14.87
N GLU A 267 9.11 -16.41 -14.90
CA GLU A 267 8.91 -15.15 -14.17
C GLU A 267 7.76 -14.32 -14.76
N GLU A 268 7.57 -14.33 -16.08
CA GLU A 268 6.38 -13.73 -16.70
C GLU A 268 5.10 -14.46 -16.30
N GLU A 269 5.14 -15.79 -16.30
CA GLU A 269 4.00 -16.63 -15.95
C GLU A 269 3.59 -16.45 -14.49
N ILE A 270 4.53 -16.39 -13.54
CA ILE A 270 4.18 -16.22 -12.13
C ILE A 270 3.53 -14.86 -11.84
N ILE A 271 3.94 -13.79 -12.54
CA ILE A 271 3.26 -12.49 -12.49
C ILE A 271 1.83 -12.64 -13.01
N ARG A 272 1.66 -13.28 -14.18
CA ARG A 272 0.34 -13.51 -14.78
C ARG A 272 -0.58 -14.31 -13.87
N LEU A 273 -0.07 -15.36 -13.22
CA LEU A 273 -0.82 -16.16 -12.25
C LEU A 273 -1.25 -15.32 -11.04
N SER A 274 -0.35 -14.51 -10.49
CA SER A 274 -0.67 -13.62 -9.37
C SER A 274 -1.80 -12.63 -9.70
N GLU A 275 -1.90 -12.21 -10.97
CA GLU A 275 -2.90 -11.26 -11.45
C GLU A 275 -4.20 -11.93 -11.90
N THR A 276 -4.20 -13.23 -12.19
CA THR A 276 -5.40 -13.92 -12.72
C THR A 276 -6.06 -14.86 -11.70
N GLN A 277 -5.29 -15.42 -10.77
CA GLN A 277 -5.78 -16.42 -9.82
C GLN A 277 -5.93 -15.89 -8.39
N GLY A 278 -5.20 -14.83 -8.03
CA GLY A 278 -5.22 -14.27 -6.67
C GLY A 278 -4.65 -15.24 -5.63
N ALA A 279 -5.30 -15.33 -4.46
CA ALA A 279 -4.85 -16.19 -3.37
C ALA A 279 -5.13 -17.68 -3.65
N SER A 280 -4.06 -18.48 -3.76
CA SER A 280 -4.12 -19.91 -4.06
C SER A 280 -4.42 -20.72 -2.79
N GLN A 281 -5.60 -21.35 -2.73
CA GLN A 281 -6.04 -22.11 -1.56
C GLN A 281 -5.32 -23.47 -1.46
N ILE A 282 -4.84 -23.81 -0.27
CA ILE A 282 -4.20 -25.10 0.02
C ILE A 282 -5.27 -26.10 0.47
N PRO A 283 -5.38 -27.30 -0.15
CA PRO A 283 -6.28 -28.34 0.29
C PRO A 283 -5.81 -29.02 1.60
N PRO A 284 -6.72 -29.64 2.37
CA PRO A 284 -8.15 -29.73 2.12
C PRO A 284 -8.89 -28.42 2.45
N ASN A 285 -9.79 -27.98 1.56
CA ASN A 285 -10.52 -26.71 1.71
C ASN A 285 -11.71 -26.80 2.71
N ASN A 286 -11.92 -27.97 3.33
CA ASN A 286 -13.10 -28.31 4.13
C ASN A 286 -12.75 -28.77 5.57
N VAL A 287 -11.63 -28.34 6.13
CA VAL A 287 -11.34 -28.57 7.55
C VAL A 287 -12.31 -27.76 8.41
N ILE A 288 -13.12 -28.46 9.20
CA ILE A 288 -14.10 -27.87 10.11
C ILE A 288 -13.74 -28.27 11.53
N LEU A 289 -13.51 -27.27 12.38
CA LEU A 289 -13.39 -27.44 13.82
C LEU A 289 -14.76 -27.28 14.47
N THR A 290 -15.07 -28.14 15.43
CA THR A 290 -16.26 -27.99 16.28
C THR A 290 -15.84 -27.35 17.59
N VAL A 291 -16.37 -26.15 17.87
CA VAL A 291 -16.03 -25.36 19.05
C VAL A 291 -17.23 -25.33 19.99
N LYS A 292 -17.10 -25.91 21.17
CA LYS A 292 -18.08 -25.86 22.26
C LYS A 292 -18.04 -24.50 22.95
N LEU A 293 -19.04 -24.24 23.78
CA LEU A 293 -19.05 -23.06 24.66
C LEU A 293 -17.79 -23.04 25.52
N SER A 294 -17.42 -21.83 25.97
CA SER A 294 -16.37 -21.70 26.99
C SER A 294 -16.76 -22.43 28.28
N SER A 295 -15.79 -22.62 29.18
CA SER A 295 -16.06 -23.18 30.53
C SER A 295 -17.06 -22.36 31.36
N ARG A 296 -17.34 -21.11 30.97
CA ARG A 296 -18.34 -20.22 31.57
C ARG A 296 -19.64 -20.11 30.73
N ASN A 297 -19.86 -21.04 29.81
CA ASN A 297 -21.03 -21.10 28.91
C ASN A 297 -21.18 -19.91 27.95
N HIS A 298 -20.12 -19.16 27.67
CA HIS A 298 -20.14 -18.12 26.65
C HIS A 298 -19.94 -18.67 25.23
N THR A 299 -20.70 -18.10 24.29
CA THR A 299 -20.65 -18.41 22.84
C THR A 299 -19.52 -17.66 22.12
N VAL A 300 -18.97 -16.63 22.75
CA VAL A 300 -17.90 -15.77 22.22
C VAL A 300 -16.90 -15.51 23.35
N ILE A 301 -15.63 -15.34 22.99
CA ILE A 301 -14.56 -15.08 23.96
C ILE A 301 -14.88 -13.83 24.80
N GLU A 302 -14.64 -13.93 26.11
CA GLU A 302 -14.75 -12.79 27.01
C GLU A 302 -13.69 -11.75 26.69
N ARG A 303 -14.06 -10.47 26.84
CA ARG A 303 -13.16 -9.34 26.61
C ARG A 303 -12.98 -8.54 27.88
N PRO A 304 -11.81 -7.91 28.08
CA PRO A 304 -11.61 -6.96 29.16
C PRO A 304 -12.69 -5.86 29.15
N ALA A 305 -13.03 -5.36 30.33
CA ALA A 305 -13.98 -4.26 30.45
C ALA A 305 -13.42 -2.89 30.01
N ILE A 306 -12.09 -2.80 29.86
CA ILE A 306 -11.37 -1.58 29.48
C ILE A 306 -11.81 -1.09 28.09
N MET A 307 -11.98 0.23 27.96
CA MET A 307 -12.28 0.86 26.67
C MET A 307 -10.99 1.05 25.87
N CYS A 308 -11.08 0.99 24.54
CA CYS A 308 -9.88 1.07 23.69
C CYS A 308 -9.15 2.42 23.79
N ASN A 309 -9.84 3.50 24.16
CA ASN A 309 -9.23 4.80 24.43
C ASN A 309 -8.39 4.87 25.73
N GLN A 310 -8.44 3.84 26.57
CA GLN A 310 -7.63 3.72 27.79
C GLN A 310 -6.34 2.91 27.56
N ARG A 311 -6.20 2.23 26.41
CA ARG A 311 -4.96 1.50 26.07
C ARG A 311 -3.86 2.48 25.66
N HIS A 312 -2.60 2.23 25.99
CA HIS A 312 -1.51 3.04 25.45
C HIS A 312 -1.44 2.90 23.92
N LEU A 313 -1.42 4.03 23.20
CA LEU A 313 -1.31 4.05 21.74
C LEU A 313 0.02 3.49 21.26
N SER A 314 1.09 3.66 22.05
CA SER A 314 2.41 3.09 21.73
C SER A 314 2.39 1.56 21.60
N LEU A 315 1.48 0.87 22.29
CA LEU A 315 1.34 -0.59 22.23
C LEU A 315 0.75 -1.07 20.90
N THR A 316 0.06 -0.20 20.13
CA THR A 316 -0.53 -0.58 18.84
C THR A 316 0.52 -0.95 17.78
N PHE A 317 1.77 -0.54 17.96
CA PHE A 317 2.89 -0.97 17.12
C PHE A 317 3.23 -2.47 17.28
N ASN A 318 2.86 -3.06 18.42
CA ASN A 318 3.10 -4.47 18.74
C ASN A 318 1.92 -5.37 18.35
N ASP A 319 0.82 -4.81 17.85
CA ASP A 319 -0.35 -5.59 17.44
C ASP A 319 0.03 -6.60 16.34
N THR A 320 -0.51 -7.81 16.43
CA THR A 320 -0.30 -8.90 15.47
C THR A 320 -1.61 -9.24 14.73
N ASN A 321 -1.62 -10.29 13.91
CA ASN A 321 -2.84 -10.79 13.28
C ASN A 321 -3.87 -11.30 14.30
N GLN A 322 -3.45 -11.52 15.54
CA GLN A 322 -4.31 -11.89 16.67
C GLN A 322 -4.77 -10.69 17.51
N SER A 323 -4.93 -9.50 16.92
CA SER A 323 -5.44 -8.32 17.63
C SER A 323 -6.97 -8.27 17.77
N GLY A 324 -7.70 -9.11 17.04
CA GLY A 324 -9.15 -9.18 17.13
C GLY A 324 -9.77 -10.20 16.18
N TYR A 325 -11.09 -10.17 16.10
CA TYR A 325 -11.90 -11.04 15.25
C TYR A 325 -13.18 -10.33 14.80
N PHE A 326 -13.75 -10.76 13.69
CA PHE A 326 -15.11 -10.43 13.30
C PHE A 326 -16.10 -11.35 13.99
N TYR A 327 -17.22 -10.78 14.43
CA TYR A 327 -18.43 -11.49 14.82
C TYR A 327 -19.65 -10.63 14.45
N ASN A 328 -20.70 -11.22 13.87
CA ASN A 328 -21.81 -10.49 13.28
C ASN A 328 -21.36 -9.34 12.35
N ASN A 329 -20.35 -9.61 11.52
CA ASN A 329 -19.77 -8.66 10.57
C ASN A 329 -19.15 -7.39 11.19
N THR A 330 -18.88 -7.38 12.49
CA THR A 330 -18.26 -6.26 13.21
C THR A 330 -16.91 -6.68 13.75
N TRP A 331 -15.88 -5.83 13.60
CA TRP A 331 -14.56 -6.09 14.16
C TRP A 331 -14.57 -5.88 15.67
N ILE A 332 -14.00 -6.84 16.38
CA ILE A 332 -13.94 -6.90 17.83
C ILE A 332 -12.49 -7.11 18.24
N PRO A 333 -11.82 -6.09 18.84
CA PRO A 333 -10.51 -6.27 19.44
C PRO A 333 -10.57 -7.22 20.64
N TYR A 334 -9.52 -8.01 20.87
CA TYR A 334 -9.45 -8.87 22.06
C TYR A 334 -9.22 -8.05 23.33
N ASP A 335 -8.31 -7.08 23.28
CA ASP A 335 -7.76 -6.43 24.48
C ASP A 335 -8.59 -5.26 25.01
N CYS A 336 -9.64 -4.85 24.30
CA CYS A 336 -10.44 -3.68 24.67
C CYS A 336 -11.83 -3.66 24.02
N LYS A 337 -12.68 -2.77 24.52
CA LYS A 337 -14.02 -2.51 23.97
C LYS A 337 -14.03 -1.25 23.11
N LEU A 338 -14.48 -1.40 21.86
CA LEU A 338 -14.80 -0.29 20.99
C LEU A 338 -16.18 0.29 21.35
N PRO A 339 -16.34 1.62 21.30
CA PRO A 339 -17.63 2.27 21.47
C PRO A 339 -18.54 2.03 20.25
N ARG A 340 -19.84 2.31 20.41
CA ARG A 340 -20.74 2.42 19.26
C ARG A 340 -20.38 3.68 18.48
N MET A 341 -20.06 3.49 17.21
CA MET A 341 -19.65 4.55 16.30
C MET A 341 -20.86 5.24 15.68
N ASP A 342 -21.49 6.14 16.42
CA ASP A 342 -22.62 6.94 15.95
C ASP A 342 -22.31 8.46 15.95
N ASN A 343 -23.26 9.23 15.43
CA ASN A 343 -23.15 10.69 15.32
C ASN A 343 -22.94 11.34 16.70
N VAL A 344 -23.66 10.89 17.74
CA VAL A 344 -23.59 11.49 19.07
C VAL A 344 -22.20 11.29 19.67
N PHE A 345 -21.69 10.06 19.61
CA PHE A 345 -20.35 9.73 20.10
C PHE A 345 -19.26 10.53 19.37
N LEU A 346 -19.26 10.51 18.03
CA LEU A 346 -18.22 11.17 17.25
C LEU A 346 -18.29 12.69 17.31
N SER A 347 -19.49 13.29 17.31
CA SER A 347 -19.64 14.74 17.39
C SER A 347 -19.19 15.28 18.75
N THR A 348 -19.39 14.50 19.81
CA THR A 348 -18.87 14.82 21.15
C THR A 348 -17.34 14.73 21.17
N CYS A 349 -16.79 13.64 20.63
CA CYS A 349 -15.36 13.39 20.57
C CYS A 349 -14.58 14.44 19.75
N LEU A 350 -15.11 14.82 18.59
CA LEU A 350 -14.44 15.70 17.62
C LEU A 350 -14.76 17.19 17.81
N ARG A 351 -15.33 17.56 18.97
CA ARG A 351 -15.68 18.96 19.26
C ARG A 351 -14.43 19.84 19.30
N ASN A 352 -14.48 20.97 18.61
CA ASN A 352 -13.40 21.95 18.48
C ASN A 352 -12.09 21.34 17.94
N THR A 353 -12.19 20.32 17.07
CA THR A 353 -11.04 19.59 16.53
C THR A 353 -10.80 19.93 15.07
N GLN A 354 -9.52 20.11 14.72
CA GLN A 354 -9.05 20.26 13.35
C GLN A 354 -8.43 18.93 12.90
N MET A 355 -9.09 18.23 11.98
CA MET A 355 -8.60 16.97 11.46
C MET A 355 -7.89 17.17 10.12
N ILE A 356 -6.63 16.75 10.04
CA ILE A 356 -5.80 16.84 8.83
C ILE A 356 -5.51 15.43 8.33
N MET A 357 -6.09 15.05 7.20
CA MET A 357 -5.98 13.72 6.62
C MET A 357 -5.10 13.76 5.37
N ILE A 358 -3.96 13.08 5.38
CA ILE A 358 -2.98 13.10 4.28
C ILE A 358 -2.78 11.69 3.76
N GLY A 359 -3.00 11.49 2.47
CA GLY A 359 -2.78 10.19 1.87
C GLY A 359 -3.51 9.95 0.56
N ASP A 360 -3.70 8.68 0.21
CA ASP A 360 -4.29 8.30 -1.07
C ASP A 360 -5.82 8.18 -1.05
N SER A 361 -6.37 7.60 -2.12
CA SER A 361 -7.81 7.36 -2.25
C SER A 361 -8.43 6.55 -1.09
N ASN A 362 -7.66 5.77 -0.32
CA ASN A 362 -8.15 5.15 0.92
C ASN A 362 -8.39 6.21 2.02
N THR A 363 -7.47 7.15 2.20
CA THR A 363 -7.64 8.30 3.12
C THR A 363 -8.86 9.12 2.73
N ARG A 364 -9.05 9.39 1.44
CA ARG A 364 -10.24 10.10 0.95
C ARG A 364 -11.53 9.36 1.30
N GLN A 365 -11.55 8.04 1.24
CA GLN A 365 -12.71 7.24 1.67
C GLN A 365 -12.94 7.31 3.18
N GLN A 366 -11.87 7.33 3.99
CA GLN A 366 -11.99 7.54 5.44
C GLN A 366 -12.61 8.90 5.77
N MET A 367 -12.17 9.97 5.09
CA MET A 367 -12.78 11.29 5.20
C MET A 367 -14.28 11.24 4.89
N GLY A 368 -14.66 10.58 3.78
CA GLY A 368 -16.07 10.46 3.38
C GLY A 368 -16.93 9.73 4.42
N ILE A 369 -16.39 8.73 5.10
CA ILE A 369 -17.10 8.01 6.18
C ILE A 369 -17.29 8.95 7.38
N LEU A 370 -16.23 9.59 7.85
CA LEU A 370 -16.28 10.50 8.99
C LEU A 370 -17.22 11.68 8.73
N ALA A 371 -17.08 12.34 7.58
CA ALA A 371 -17.92 13.45 7.17
C ALA A 371 -19.41 13.10 7.18
N LYS A 372 -19.76 11.88 6.75
CA LYS A 372 -21.14 11.39 6.79
C LYS A 372 -21.63 11.15 8.22
N ILE A 373 -20.81 10.56 9.10
CA ILE A 373 -21.24 10.25 10.47
C ILE A 373 -21.45 11.53 11.29
N VAL A 374 -20.59 12.54 11.13
CA VAL A 374 -20.65 13.80 11.91
C VAL A 374 -21.47 14.89 11.23
N ASN A 375 -22.22 14.57 10.17
CA ASN A 375 -23.04 15.54 9.41
C ASN A 375 -22.25 16.78 8.97
N CYS A 376 -21.07 16.56 8.42
CA CYS A 376 -20.13 17.59 7.99
C CYS A 376 -20.57 18.19 6.64
N THR A 377 -20.63 19.53 6.53
CA THR A 377 -20.98 20.24 5.29
C THR A 377 -19.72 20.43 4.43
N GLN A 378 -19.76 19.98 3.17
CA GLN A 378 -18.65 20.17 2.24
C GLN A 378 -18.46 21.67 1.94
N LYS A 379 -17.20 22.13 2.00
CA LYS A 379 -16.79 23.49 1.62
C LYS A 379 -16.00 23.51 0.31
N ILE A 380 -15.29 22.41 0.02
CA ILE A 380 -14.57 22.20 -1.23
C ILE A 380 -15.07 20.89 -1.83
N ASP A 381 -15.80 20.99 -2.93
CA ASP A 381 -16.32 19.84 -3.65
C ASP A 381 -15.27 19.22 -4.58
N ARG A 382 -15.40 17.90 -4.77
CA ARG A 382 -14.61 17.18 -5.75
C ARG A 382 -14.99 17.62 -7.16
N THR A 383 -14.01 18.12 -7.92
CA THR A 383 -14.21 18.40 -9.35
C THR A 383 -14.16 17.11 -10.17
N LYS A 384 -14.85 17.09 -11.33
CA LYS A 384 -14.79 15.94 -12.26
C LYS A 384 -13.42 15.80 -12.94
N VAL A 385 -12.65 16.89 -13.03
CA VAL A 385 -11.39 16.98 -13.78
C VAL A 385 -10.18 16.59 -12.93
N ALA A 386 -10.25 16.74 -11.60
CA ALA A 386 -9.21 16.30 -10.66
C ALA A 386 -9.83 15.39 -9.59
N TRP A 387 -9.81 14.07 -9.82
CA TRP A 387 -10.31 13.10 -8.83
C TRP A 387 -9.48 13.07 -7.53
N HIS A 388 -8.30 13.69 -7.59
CA HIS A 388 -7.29 13.76 -6.54
C HIS A 388 -6.95 15.22 -6.17
N ALA A 389 -7.97 16.01 -5.83
CA ALA A 389 -7.81 17.36 -5.29
C ALA A 389 -7.99 17.38 -3.76
N PRO A 390 -7.51 18.44 -3.07
CA PRO A 390 -7.83 18.68 -1.67
C PRO A 390 -9.33 18.79 -1.45
N LEU A 391 -9.80 18.34 -0.29
CA LEU A 391 -11.20 18.46 0.13
C LEU A 391 -11.28 19.07 1.52
N GLN A 392 -12.40 19.73 1.81
CA GLN A 392 -12.70 20.24 3.14
C GLN A 392 -14.18 20.10 3.43
N CYS A 393 -14.50 19.66 4.64
CA CYS A 393 -15.84 19.79 5.19
C CYS A 393 -15.75 20.35 6.61
N ASP A 394 -16.77 21.12 7.00
CA ASP A 394 -16.87 21.69 8.34
C ASP A 394 -18.22 21.34 8.99
N ASN A 395 -18.22 21.21 10.32
CA ASN A 395 -19.43 21.22 11.14
C ASN A 395 -19.30 22.34 12.18
N ASP A 396 -19.91 23.48 11.86
CA ASP A 396 -19.81 24.71 12.64
C ASP A 396 -20.43 24.55 14.05
N ALA A 397 -21.46 23.70 14.20
CA ALA A 397 -22.14 23.48 15.48
C ALA A 397 -21.24 22.84 16.55
N ILE A 398 -20.23 22.08 16.12
CA ILE A 398 -19.24 21.45 17.01
C ILE A 398 -17.83 22.00 16.81
N GLY A 399 -17.63 23.02 15.96
CA GLY A 399 -16.30 23.57 15.67
C GLY A 399 -15.33 22.58 15.02
N LEU A 400 -15.83 21.63 14.22
CA LEU A 400 -15.03 20.62 13.54
C LEU A 400 -14.69 21.05 12.11
N SER A 401 -13.44 20.88 11.70
CA SER A 401 -13.02 20.91 10.30
C SER A 401 -12.26 19.64 9.95
N ILE A 402 -12.60 19.00 8.83
CA ILE A 402 -11.88 17.85 8.29
C ILE A 402 -11.33 18.24 6.92
N LYS A 403 -10.00 18.18 6.77
CA LYS A 403 -9.30 18.49 5.51
C LYS A 403 -8.59 17.26 5.00
N TYR A 404 -8.73 16.98 3.71
CA TYR A 404 -7.99 15.93 3.00
C TYR A 404 -6.99 16.54 2.04
N PHE A 405 -5.77 16.02 2.05
CA PHE A 405 -4.70 16.42 1.14
C PHE A 405 -4.06 15.19 0.47
N PRO A 406 -4.08 15.10 -0.87
CA PRO A 406 -3.28 14.11 -1.58
C PRO A 406 -1.78 14.48 -1.48
N PRO A 407 -0.89 13.52 -1.24
CA PRO A 407 0.53 13.81 -1.05
C PRO A 407 1.21 14.20 -2.36
N LYS A 408 2.35 14.90 -2.26
CA LYS A 408 3.30 15.15 -3.35
C LYS A 408 3.81 13.87 -4.03
N GLU A 409 4.42 14.04 -5.19
CA GLU A 409 4.97 13.00 -6.08
C GLU A 409 5.81 11.99 -5.28
N PRO A 410 5.65 10.66 -5.52
CA PRO A 410 5.06 10.08 -6.72
C PRO A 410 3.57 9.69 -6.62
N PHE A 411 2.74 10.62 -6.18
CA PHE A 411 1.31 10.54 -6.42
C PHE A 411 0.96 10.66 -7.90
N TYR A 412 -0.11 10.01 -8.34
CA TYR A 412 -0.49 9.99 -9.76
C TYR A 412 -1.97 9.68 -9.96
N GLY A 413 -2.50 10.11 -11.10
CA GLY A 413 -3.91 9.97 -11.45
C GLY A 413 -4.23 8.68 -12.20
N SER A 414 -5.44 8.64 -12.73
CA SER A 414 -5.89 7.60 -13.66
C SER A 414 -5.08 7.65 -14.96
N THR A 415 -5.24 6.62 -15.81
CA THR A 415 -4.57 6.64 -17.12
C THR A 415 -5.08 7.84 -17.92
N HIS A 416 -4.14 8.58 -18.53
CA HIS A 416 -4.39 9.80 -19.31
C HIS A 416 -4.83 11.04 -18.51
N GLU A 417 -4.75 11.02 -17.18
CA GLU A 417 -5.04 12.17 -16.33
C GLU A 417 -3.74 12.96 -16.03
N ASP A 418 -3.77 14.26 -16.29
CA ASP A 418 -2.74 15.21 -15.87
C ASP A 418 -3.11 15.75 -14.49
N ILE A 419 -2.24 15.55 -13.49
CA ILE A 419 -2.44 16.09 -12.15
C ILE A 419 -1.65 17.39 -12.02
N PRO A 420 -2.32 18.54 -11.79
CA PRO A 420 -1.64 19.79 -11.51
C PRO A 420 -0.84 19.70 -10.20
N ILE A 421 0.37 20.27 -10.18
CA ILE A 421 1.27 20.15 -9.02
C ILE A 421 0.72 20.85 -7.78
N GLU A 422 -0.13 21.86 -7.96
CA GLU A 422 -0.81 22.60 -6.90
C GLU A 422 -1.91 21.79 -6.20
N ALA A 423 -2.42 20.73 -6.85
CA ALA A 423 -3.39 19.84 -6.23
C ALA A 423 -2.74 18.92 -5.18
N LEU A 424 -1.42 18.74 -5.22
CA LEU A 424 -0.66 17.82 -4.38
C LEU A 424 0.14 18.56 -3.31
N HIS A 425 0.14 18.03 -2.08
CA HIS A 425 0.71 18.71 -0.92
C HIS A 425 1.77 17.88 -0.20
N SER A 426 2.81 18.55 0.30
CA SER A 426 3.86 17.85 1.05
C SER A 426 3.35 17.55 2.45
N SER A 427 3.37 16.26 2.83
CA SER A 427 3.03 15.87 4.20
C SER A 427 3.90 16.60 5.21
N VAL A 428 5.20 16.75 4.95
CA VAL A 428 6.14 17.41 5.87
C VAL A 428 5.74 18.86 6.10
N ILE A 429 5.54 19.62 5.02
CA ILE A 429 5.15 21.03 5.10
C ILE A 429 3.79 21.18 5.81
N LEU A 430 2.82 20.32 5.50
CA LEU A 430 1.52 20.33 6.17
C LEU A 430 1.66 20.10 7.68
N LEU A 431 2.43 19.10 8.10
CA LEU A 431 2.67 18.84 9.52
C LEU A 431 3.41 20.00 10.20
N ASP A 432 4.41 20.59 9.55
CA ASP A 432 5.17 21.72 10.09
C ASP A 432 4.31 23.00 10.17
N SER A 433 3.30 23.14 9.32
CA SER A 433 2.36 24.28 9.33
C SER A 433 1.32 24.23 10.46
N ILE A 434 1.14 23.08 11.13
CA ILE A 434 0.17 22.97 12.23
C ILE A 434 0.62 23.87 13.41
N PRO A 435 -0.24 24.76 13.93
CA PRO A 435 0.10 25.64 15.05
C PRO A 435 0.48 24.90 16.34
N SER A 436 1.14 25.63 17.26
CA SER A 436 1.49 25.14 18.60
C SER A 436 0.29 24.96 19.53
N THR A 437 -0.84 25.59 19.21
CA THR A 437 -2.08 25.56 20.00
C THR A 437 -3.25 24.97 19.22
N GLY A 438 -4.29 24.52 19.91
CA GLY A 438 -5.51 23.96 19.32
C GLY A 438 -5.48 22.43 19.24
N ASN A 439 -6.66 21.82 19.10
CA ASN A 439 -6.83 20.37 19.06
C ASN A 439 -6.66 19.88 17.62
N TYR A 440 -5.61 19.11 17.36
CA TYR A 440 -5.32 18.58 16.03
C TYR A 440 -5.29 17.05 16.04
N LEU A 441 -6.03 16.46 15.11
CA LEU A 441 -5.98 15.03 14.83
C LEU A 441 -5.43 14.82 13.42
N VAL A 442 -4.22 14.30 13.31
CA VAL A 442 -3.57 14.06 12.02
C VAL A 442 -3.75 12.60 11.64
N TYR A 443 -4.32 12.34 10.46
CA TYR A 443 -4.44 10.99 9.90
C TYR A 443 -3.49 10.85 8.71
N LEU A 444 -2.66 9.81 8.71
CA LEU A 444 -1.67 9.55 7.69
C LEU A 444 -1.86 8.15 7.11
N HIS A 445 -1.83 8.04 5.77
CA HIS A 445 -1.81 6.75 5.09
C HIS A 445 -1.17 6.87 3.71
N HIS A 446 -0.06 6.15 3.49
CA HIS A 446 0.67 6.14 2.23
C HIS A 446 0.84 4.71 1.74
N PHE A 447 0.10 4.33 0.68
CA PHE A 447 0.11 2.95 0.19
C PHE A 447 0.20 2.84 -1.33
N LEU A 448 -0.93 2.95 -2.05
CA LEU A 448 -1.08 2.43 -3.42
C LEU A 448 -0.22 3.16 -4.46
N HIS A 449 0.18 4.40 -4.17
CA HIS A 449 1.02 5.21 -5.05
C HIS A 449 2.52 5.04 -4.75
N LEU A 450 2.89 4.68 -3.51
CA LEU A 450 4.29 4.44 -3.15
C LEU A 450 4.73 3.02 -3.49
N ILE A 451 3.86 2.03 -3.34
CA ILE A 451 4.21 0.62 -3.55
C ILE A 451 4.61 0.29 -4.99
N THR A 452 4.30 1.17 -5.94
CA THR A 452 4.73 1.04 -7.34
C THR A 452 6.18 1.41 -7.56
N PHE A 453 6.83 2.07 -6.60
CA PHE A 453 8.24 2.47 -6.67
C PHE A 453 9.11 1.54 -5.84
N HIS A 454 10.40 1.55 -6.15
CA HIS A 454 11.40 0.94 -5.29
C HIS A 454 11.22 1.41 -3.84
N LEU A 455 11.25 0.49 -2.88
CA LEU A 455 10.90 0.75 -1.48
C LEU A 455 11.78 1.82 -0.81
N SER A 456 12.98 2.09 -1.33
CA SER A 456 13.83 3.21 -0.86
C SER A 456 13.14 4.57 -0.97
N VAL A 457 12.26 4.77 -1.95
CA VAL A 457 11.46 6.01 -2.07
C VAL A 457 10.51 6.14 -0.88
N ALA A 458 9.84 5.04 -0.52
CA ALA A 458 8.93 5.01 0.63
C ALA A 458 9.69 5.18 1.94
N GLU A 459 10.82 4.48 2.12
CA GLU A 459 11.68 4.62 3.29
C GLU A 459 12.15 6.06 3.50
N HIS A 460 12.71 6.69 2.46
CA HIS A 460 13.16 8.08 2.53
C HIS A 460 12.02 9.03 2.93
N ARG A 461 10.85 8.89 2.28
CA ARG A 461 9.65 9.67 2.62
C ARG A 461 9.21 9.45 4.07
N PHE A 462 9.21 8.22 4.56
CA PHE A 462 8.79 7.92 5.93
C PHE A 462 9.77 8.46 6.97
N ARG A 463 11.07 8.48 6.69
CA ARG A 463 12.06 9.12 7.58
C ARG A 463 11.83 10.63 7.71
N LEU A 464 11.57 11.31 6.59
CA LEU A 464 11.20 12.74 6.61
C LEU A 464 9.88 12.98 7.35
N LEU A 465 8.88 12.12 7.14
CA LEU A 465 7.59 12.20 7.81
C LEU A 465 7.71 11.95 9.31
N ARG A 466 8.54 10.99 9.73
CA ARG A 466 8.84 10.72 11.14
C ARG A 466 9.37 11.99 11.83
N ALA A 467 10.37 12.63 11.23
CA ALA A 467 10.95 13.85 11.77
C ALA A 467 9.91 15.00 11.85
N ALA A 468 9.01 15.10 10.87
CA ALA A 468 7.91 16.07 10.90
C ALA A 468 6.89 15.78 12.02
N ILE A 469 6.58 14.50 12.27
CA ILE A 469 5.73 14.09 13.40
C ILE A 469 6.40 14.46 14.73
N GLU A 470 7.70 14.20 14.89
CA GLU A 470 8.45 14.56 16.10
C GLU A 470 8.38 16.08 16.35
N ARG A 471 8.60 16.90 15.33
CA ARG A 471 8.46 18.37 15.42
C ARG A 471 7.04 18.82 15.77
N LEU A 472 6.02 18.21 15.15
CA LEU A 472 4.62 18.49 15.46
C LEU A 472 4.32 18.20 16.93
N LEU A 473 4.69 17.02 17.41
CA LEU A 473 4.39 16.59 18.78
C LEU A 473 5.16 17.43 19.81
N ALA A 474 6.39 17.83 19.51
CA ALA A 474 7.15 18.75 20.36
C ALA A 474 6.52 20.15 20.41
N ARG A 475 5.96 20.63 19.30
CA ARG A 475 5.39 21.98 19.16
C ARG A 475 3.97 22.09 19.71
N ASN A 476 3.14 21.06 19.56
CA ASN A 476 1.74 21.06 19.97
C ASN A 476 1.45 19.85 20.87
N SER A 477 1.19 20.12 22.15
CA SER A 477 0.91 19.09 23.16
C SER A 477 -0.47 18.42 22.99
N LYS A 478 -1.41 19.06 22.29
CA LYS A 478 -2.77 18.57 22.02
C LYS A 478 -2.91 17.89 20.65
N ALA A 479 -1.82 17.76 19.90
CA ALA A 479 -1.82 17.04 18.64
C ALA A 479 -1.70 15.52 18.87
N TYR A 480 -2.56 14.76 18.19
CA TYR A 480 -2.49 13.30 18.08
C TYR A 480 -2.32 12.87 16.62
N VAL A 481 -1.63 11.76 16.39
CA VAL A 481 -1.40 11.20 15.06
C VAL A 481 -1.93 9.78 14.97
N ILE A 482 -2.75 9.52 13.96
CA ILE A 482 -3.15 8.20 13.50
C ILE A 482 -2.33 7.88 12.26
N TYR A 483 -1.53 6.82 12.29
CA TYR A 483 -0.90 6.26 11.11
C TYR A 483 -1.61 4.96 10.72
N GLN A 484 -2.36 4.94 9.62
CA GLN A 484 -2.99 3.72 9.12
C GLN A 484 -1.99 2.93 8.28
N SER A 485 -1.75 1.68 8.67
CA SER A 485 -0.87 0.79 7.93
C SER A 485 -1.40 0.51 6.52
N VAL A 486 -0.53 0.07 5.63
CA VAL A 486 -0.97 -0.68 4.44
C VAL A 486 -1.76 -1.91 4.85
N HIS A 487 -2.64 -2.40 3.97
CA HIS A 487 -3.45 -3.59 4.20
C HIS A 487 -3.07 -4.74 3.27
N SER A 488 -3.48 -5.95 3.64
CA SER A 488 -3.40 -7.10 2.77
C SER A 488 -4.47 -7.00 1.66
N ALA A 489 -4.06 -7.18 0.41
CA ALA A 489 -4.97 -7.28 -0.72
C ALA A 489 -4.38 -8.22 -1.79
N TYR A 490 -5.06 -9.33 -2.08
CA TYR A 490 -4.71 -10.24 -3.17
C TYR A 490 -5.53 -9.91 -4.42
N ASP A 491 -5.34 -8.68 -4.87
CA ASP A 491 -6.06 -8.07 -5.98
C ASP A 491 -5.72 -8.74 -7.33
N THR A 492 -6.74 -9.20 -8.03
CA THR A 492 -6.61 -9.87 -9.32
C THR A 492 -6.84 -8.92 -10.50
N ARG A 493 -6.78 -7.60 -10.26
CA ARG A 493 -6.70 -6.65 -11.36
C ARG A 493 -5.35 -6.84 -12.04
N LEU A 494 -5.38 -6.83 -13.37
CA LEU A 494 -4.17 -6.77 -14.18
C LEU A 494 -3.27 -5.67 -13.64
N TYR A 495 -1.98 -5.99 -13.50
CA TYR A 495 -0.97 -5.06 -13.00
C TYR A 495 -1.16 -4.62 -11.55
N ASN A 496 -1.72 -5.51 -10.72
CA ASN A 496 -1.84 -5.29 -9.28
C ASN A 496 -0.49 -4.84 -8.67
N LYS A 497 -0.58 -3.77 -7.88
CA LYS A 497 0.52 -3.01 -7.28
C LYS A 497 0.92 -3.52 -5.88
N ASN A 498 0.17 -4.44 -5.29
CA ASN A 498 0.23 -4.76 -3.87
C ASN A 498 1.24 -5.87 -3.53
N LYS A 499 2.06 -6.32 -4.49
CA LYS A 499 2.94 -7.49 -4.32
C LYS A 499 3.88 -7.30 -3.13
N LEU A 500 4.49 -6.13 -2.98
CA LEU A 500 5.48 -5.86 -1.92
C LEU A 500 4.88 -5.24 -0.64
N ASN A 501 3.56 -5.30 -0.46
CA ASN A 501 2.88 -4.60 0.64
C ASN A 501 3.35 -5.07 2.04
N VAL A 502 3.78 -6.33 2.20
CA VAL A 502 4.35 -6.84 3.45
C VAL A 502 5.63 -6.08 3.84
N PHE A 503 6.51 -5.80 2.89
CA PHE A 503 7.74 -5.06 3.14
C PHE A 503 7.45 -3.59 3.45
N LEU A 504 6.46 -3.00 2.76
CA LEU A 504 6.02 -1.64 3.06
C LEU A 504 5.39 -1.55 4.47
N LEU A 505 4.62 -2.56 4.91
CA LEU A 505 4.12 -2.64 6.29
C LEU A 505 5.27 -2.63 7.29
N ILE A 506 6.29 -3.47 7.06
CA ILE A 506 7.46 -3.57 7.95
C ILE A 506 8.19 -2.22 8.02
N LEU A 507 8.42 -1.56 6.89
CA LEU A 507 9.01 -0.21 6.86
C LEU A 507 8.19 0.80 7.65
N GLN A 508 6.87 0.85 7.43
CA GLN A 508 5.98 1.76 8.15
C GLN A 508 6.06 1.53 9.66
N ARG A 509 5.91 0.28 10.09
CA ARG A 509 5.97 -0.07 11.51
C ARG A 509 7.32 0.33 12.11
N ASN A 510 8.43 -0.11 11.51
CA ASN A 510 9.76 0.15 12.05
C ASN A 510 10.10 1.64 12.12
N ILE A 511 9.76 2.41 11.09
CA ILE A 511 10.10 3.83 11.03
C ILE A 511 9.23 4.66 11.96
N PHE A 512 7.95 4.32 12.15
CA PHE A 512 7.05 5.10 13.02
C PHE A 512 7.01 4.61 14.47
N SER A 513 7.56 3.43 14.79
CA SER A 513 7.70 2.94 16.17
C SER A 513 8.49 3.90 17.05
N GLY A 514 8.13 3.97 18.34
CA GLY A 514 8.87 4.79 19.31
C GLY A 514 8.62 6.30 19.22
N LEU A 515 7.53 6.74 18.56
CA LEU A 515 7.10 8.15 18.56
C LEU A 515 6.28 8.57 19.81
N GLY A 516 6.10 7.66 20.77
CA GLY A 516 5.41 7.92 22.03
C GLY A 516 3.89 7.73 21.98
N ASP A 517 3.23 8.04 23.10
CA ASP A 517 1.84 7.66 23.35
C ASP A 517 0.77 8.59 22.72
N ARG A 518 1.20 9.54 21.88
CA ARG A 518 0.31 10.39 21.06
C ARG A 518 0.25 9.95 19.59
N VAL A 519 0.87 8.82 19.26
CA VAL A 519 0.90 8.24 17.92
C VAL A 519 0.34 6.83 17.95
N MET A 520 -0.70 6.59 17.14
CA MET A 520 -1.31 5.27 16.98
C MET A 520 -0.92 4.66 15.64
N PHE A 521 -0.52 3.40 15.65
CA PHE A 521 -0.37 2.59 14.45
C PHE A 521 -1.61 1.72 14.25
N THR A 522 -2.49 2.10 13.33
CA THR A 522 -3.69 1.31 13.02
C THR A 522 -3.32 0.16 12.09
N LEU A 523 -3.05 -1.01 12.66
CA LEU A 523 -2.76 -2.22 11.90
C LEU A 523 -4.03 -2.77 11.24
N THR A 524 -4.10 -2.70 9.91
CA THR A 524 -5.28 -3.13 9.13
C THR A 524 -5.23 -4.57 8.64
N TRP A 525 -4.04 -5.20 8.68
CA TRP A 525 -3.80 -6.57 8.23
C TRP A 525 -4.74 -7.63 8.85
N PRO A 526 -4.90 -7.71 10.18
CA PRO A 526 -5.76 -8.69 10.85
C PRO A 526 -7.18 -8.70 10.27
N MET A 527 -7.75 -7.51 10.12
CA MET A 527 -9.08 -7.31 9.55
C MET A 527 -9.15 -7.75 8.08
N THR A 528 -8.18 -7.33 7.26
CA THR A 528 -8.16 -7.66 5.82
C THR A 528 -7.87 -9.12 5.53
N ILE A 529 -7.08 -9.80 6.36
CA ILE A 529 -6.82 -11.24 6.27
C ILE A 529 -8.08 -12.02 6.65
N ALA A 530 -8.72 -11.66 7.78
CA ALA A 530 -9.92 -12.33 8.28
C ALA A 530 -11.04 -12.39 7.21
N VAL A 531 -11.29 -11.26 6.53
CA VAL A 531 -12.33 -11.18 5.49
C VAL A 531 -11.88 -11.74 4.13
N GLY A 532 -10.59 -12.06 3.97
CA GLY A 532 -10.06 -12.44 2.66
C GLY A 532 -10.19 -11.31 1.65
N ASN A 533 -9.55 -10.18 1.94
CA ASN A 533 -9.67 -8.97 1.15
C ASN A 533 -9.04 -9.11 -0.24
N LYS A 534 -9.86 -8.90 -1.28
CA LYS A 534 -9.47 -8.94 -2.70
C LYS A 534 -9.21 -7.56 -3.31
N ASP A 535 -9.56 -6.47 -2.64
CA ASP A 535 -9.48 -5.13 -3.24
C ASP A 535 -8.41 -4.27 -2.54
N GLY A 536 -7.63 -3.54 -3.33
CA GLY A 536 -6.80 -2.42 -2.84
C GLY A 536 -7.60 -1.32 -2.11
N HIS A 537 -8.93 -1.29 -2.27
CA HIS A 537 -9.89 -0.48 -1.51
C HIS A 537 -10.81 -1.38 -0.68
N PRO A 538 -10.45 -1.72 0.58
CA PRO A 538 -11.19 -2.71 1.35
C PRO A 538 -12.66 -2.32 1.57
N PRO A 539 -13.62 -3.24 1.38
CA PRO A 539 -15.04 -2.96 1.62
C PRO A 539 -15.34 -2.70 3.10
N ILE A 540 -14.49 -3.22 3.99
CA ILE A 540 -14.58 -3.09 5.45
C ILE A 540 -13.91 -1.82 6.01
N ARG A 541 -13.61 -0.83 5.17
CA ARG A 541 -12.95 0.42 5.55
C ARG A 541 -13.62 1.18 6.70
N ASN A 542 -14.93 0.99 6.94
CA ASN A 542 -15.64 1.53 8.09
C ASN A 542 -15.18 0.92 9.43
N GLN A 543 -14.71 -0.33 9.42
CA GLN A 543 -14.13 -0.98 10.60
C GLN A 543 -12.80 -0.33 10.98
N PHE A 544 -12.02 0.15 10.00
CA PHE A 544 -10.80 0.91 10.28
C PHE A 544 -11.16 2.20 11.01
N THR A 545 -12.19 2.91 10.53
CA THR A 545 -12.75 4.10 11.20
C THR A 545 -13.14 3.81 12.63
N ALA A 546 -13.86 2.71 12.87
CA ALA A 546 -14.27 2.31 14.21
C ALA A 546 -13.08 2.07 15.15
N VAL A 547 -12.04 1.40 14.65
CA VAL A 547 -10.83 1.12 15.43
C VAL A 547 -10.10 2.41 15.80
N TYR A 548 -9.66 3.22 14.82
CA TYR A 548 -8.83 4.37 15.17
C TYR A 548 -9.59 5.43 15.96
N MET A 549 -10.87 5.67 15.66
CA MET A 549 -11.67 6.62 16.46
C MET A 549 -12.00 6.07 17.84
N GLY A 550 -12.28 4.78 17.98
CA GLY A 550 -12.53 4.16 19.28
C GLY A 550 -11.31 4.17 20.20
N TYR A 551 -10.10 4.18 19.63
CA TYR A 551 -8.86 4.38 20.36
C TYR A 551 -8.56 5.85 20.67
N MET A 552 -9.00 6.80 19.83
CA MET A 552 -8.68 8.22 19.96
C MET A 552 -9.65 8.98 20.85
N CYS A 553 -10.95 8.70 20.73
CA CYS A 553 -11.99 9.48 21.39
C CYS A 553 -11.93 9.36 22.92
N GLY A 554 -11.79 10.50 23.61
CA GLY A 554 -11.63 10.59 25.06
C GLY A 554 -10.20 10.82 25.54
N ARG A 555 -9.27 11.21 24.64
CA ARG A 555 -7.87 11.51 24.98
C ARG A 555 -7.51 13.00 25.06
N TRP A 556 -8.41 13.91 24.70
CA TRP A 556 -8.16 15.36 24.68
C TRP A 556 -9.29 16.17 25.27
#